data_AF-A0A2H0IB34-F1
#
_entry.id   AF-A0A2H0IB34-F1
#
_cell.length_a   1.000
_cell.length_b   1.000
_cell.length_c   1.000
_cell.angle_alpha   90.00
_cell.angle_beta   90.00
_cell.angle_gamma   90.00
#
_symmetry.space_group_name_H-M   'P 1'
#
loop_
_entity.id
_entity.type
_entity.pdbx_description
1 polymer ?
#
loop_
_entity_poly.entity_id
_entity_poly.type
_entity_poly.pdbx_seq_one_letter_code
_entity_poly.pdbx_strand_id
1 'polypeptide(L)'
;MTGITMNKIERNSTIKISPGLKGLESYTGHDTFVYVLRSLYSLVFKSKELGENKLQLQRRIRNFEEKNNLPGFLSAASIDELLEELEDAQYFYPIRRREVNFPTFH
;
A
#
# COMPACT_ATOMS: atom_id res chain seq x y z
N MET A 1 27.95 35.81 -2.42
CA MET A 1 27.83 34.39 -2.02
C MET A 1 26.41 34.16 -1.56
N THR A 2 25.54 33.70 -2.46
CA THR A 2 24.15 33.34 -2.15
C THR A 2 24.13 31.93 -1.57
N GLY A 3 23.93 31.85 -0.25
CA GLY A 3 23.66 30.59 0.43
C GLY A 3 22.30 30.07 -0.02
N ILE A 4 22.31 28.92 -0.70
CA ILE A 4 21.11 28.22 -1.10
C ILE A 4 20.42 27.76 0.19
N THR A 5 19.29 28.37 0.51
CA THR A 5 18.38 27.94 1.55
C THR A 5 17.96 26.50 1.23
N MET A 6 18.41 25.55 2.05
CA MET A 6 17.86 24.21 2.06
C MET A 6 16.36 24.33 2.33
N ASN A 7 15.55 24.16 1.28
CA ASN A 7 14.15 23.80 1.46
C ASN A 7 14.14 22.42 2.13
N LYS A 8 14.17 22.44 3.46
CA LYS A 8 13.76 21.33 4.30
C LYS A 8 12.29 21.15 3.98
N ILE A 9 12.00 20.24 3.05
CA ILE A 9 10.64 19.77 2.84
C ILE A 9 10.29 19.09 4.16
N GLU A 10 9.70 19.87 5.07
CA GLU A 10 8.98 19.37 6.23
C GLU A 10 7.80 18.58 5.67
N ARG A 11 8.07 17.32 5.31
CA ARG A 11 7.02 16.32 5.20
C ARG A 11 6.52 16.10 6.62
N ASN A 12 5.61 16.97 7.05
CA ASN A 12 4.59 16.69 8.05
C ASN A 12 3.63 15.63 7.48
N SER A 13 4.17 14.52 7.02
CA SER A 13 3.42 13.36 6.56
C SER A 13 3.06 12.56 7.80
N THR A 14 2.12 13.08 8.58
CA THR A 14 1.25 12.23 9.38
C THR A 14 0.52 11.36 8.37
N ILE A 15 1.10 10.21 8.06
CA ILE A 15 0.55 9.24 7.13
C ILE A 15 -0.87 9.01 7.60
N LYS A 16 -1.83 9.40 6.78
CA LYS A 16 -3.21 9.01 7.00
C LYS A 16 -3.31 7.57 6.56
N ILE A 17 -2.83 6.65 7.41
CA ILE A 17 -3.08 5.23 7.23
C ILE A 17 -4.59 5.06 7.37
N SER A 18 -5.29 4.55 6.35
CA SER A 18 -6.74 4.32 6.45
C SER A 18 -7.05 3.51 7.70
N PRO A 19 -8.31 3.59 8.16
CA PRO A 19 -8.84 2.58 9.06
C PRO A 19 -8.56 1.14 8.60
N GLY A 20 -8.46 0.87 7.30
CA GLY A 20 -8.20 -0.45 6.73
C GLY A 20 -6.80 -0.98 7.07
N LEU A 21 -5.74 -0.29 6.65
CA LEU A 21 -4.37 -0.72 6.93
C LEU A 21 -4.06 -0.70 8.44
N LYS A 22 -4.57 0.30 9.17
CA LYS A 22 -4.40 0.38 10.63
C LYS A 22 -5.14 -0.72 11.37
N GLY A 23 -6.35 -1.04 10.93
CA GLY A 23 -7.14 -2.16 11.45
C GLY A 23 -6.44 -3.49 11.22
N LEU A 24 -5.87 -3.67 10.02
CA LEU A 24 -5.11 -4.86 9.68
C LEU A 24 -3.84 -5.01 10.51
N GLU A 25 -3.06 -3.95 10.69
CA GLU A 25 -1.87 -3.96 11.56
C GLU A 25 -2.25 -4.32 13.00
N SER A 26 -3.32 -3.71 13.52
CA SER A 26 -3.81 -3.98 14.89
C SER A 26 -4.27 -5.43 15.06
N TYR A 27 -4.86 -6.03 14.03
CA TYR A 27 -5.36 -7.42 14.06
C TYR A 27 -4.25 -8.46 13.90
N THR A 28 -3.29 -8.22 13.01
CA THR A 28 -2.27 -9.23 12.64
C THR A 28 -0.95 -9.08 13.39
N GLY A 29 -0.70 -7.93 14.01
CA GLY A 29 0.59 -7.56 14.57
C GLY A 29 1.58 -7.10 13.50
N HIS A 30 2.59 -6.32 13.91
CA HIS A 30 3.47 -5.59 12.99
C HIS A 30 4.22 -6.49 11.99
N ASP A 31 4.83 -7.60 12.44
CA ASP A 31 5.63 -8.46 11.56
C ASP A 31 4.77 -9.12 10.47
N THR A 32 3.60 -9.64 10.86
CA THR A 32 2.60 -10.21 9.94
C THR A 32 2.08 -9.15 8.99
N PHE A 33 1.81 -7.95 9.49
CA PHE A 33 1.37 -6.82 8.69
C PHE A 33 2.38 -6.46 7.60
N VAL A 34 3.67 -6.39 7.91
CA VAL A 34 4.73 -6.15 6.92
C VAL A 34 4.75 -7.26 5.87
N TYR A 35 4.53 -8.53 6.25
CA TYR A 35 4.40 -9.63 5.30
C TYR A 35 3.17 -9.50 4.38
N VAL A 36 2.02 -9.09 4.94
CA VAL A 36 0.81 -8.83 4.17
C VAL A 36 1.04 -7.69 3.17
N LEU A 37 1.66 -6.59 3.60
CA LEU A 37 2.03 -5.49 2.70
C LEU A 37 2.92 -5.98 1.55
N ARG A 38 3.98 -6.75 1.82
CA ARG A 38 4.83 -7.33 0.76
C ARG A 38 4.04 -8.15 -0.25
N SER A 39 3.08 -8.94 0.24
CA SER A 39 2.19 -9.76 -0.58
C SER A 39 1.26 -8.90 -1.44
N LEU A 40 0.66 -7.85 -0.86
CA LEU A 40 -0.19 -6.90 -1.58
C LEU A 40 0.57 -6.17 -2.68
N TYR A 41 1.79 -5.69 -2.42
CA TYR A 41 2.61 -5.10 -3.47
C TYR A 41 2.90 -6.09 -4.58
N SER A 42 3.29 -7.33 -4.25
CA SER A 42 3.49 -8.34 -5.29
C SER A 42 2.21 -8.57 -6.10
N LEU A 43 1.04 -8.51 -5.48
CA LEU A 43 -0.25 -8.68 -6.13
C LEU A 43 -0.55 -7.51 -7.07
N VAL A 44 -0.42 -6.27 -6.60
CA VAL A 44 -0.64 -5.05 -7.39
C VAL A 44 0.27 -5.01 -8.62
N PHE A 45 1.57 -5.28 -8.45
CA PHE A 45 2.51 -5.30 -9.57
C PHE A 45 2.17 -6.39 -10.60
N LYS A 46 1.86 -7.61 -10.15
CA LYS A 46 1.44 -8.70 -11.05
C LYS A 46 0.14 -8.38 -11.78
N SER A 47 -0.82 -7.77 -11.11
CA SER A 47 -2.07 -7.32 -11.74
C SER A 47 -1.80 -6.31 -12.85
N LYS A 48 -0.87 -5.37 -12.64
CA LYS A 48 -0.46 -4.43 -13.69
C LYS A 48 0.21 -5.12 -14.87
N GLU A 49 1.15 -6.05 -14.62
CA GLU A 49 1.82 -6.83 -15.67
C GLU A 49 0.84 -7.64 -16.53
N LEU A 50 -0.26 -8.11 -15.92
CA LEU A 50 -1.32 -8.86 -16.61
C LEU A 50 -2.32 -7.96 -17.35
N GLY A 51 -2.18 -6.63 -17.28
CA GLY A 51 -3.12 -5.68 -17.89
C GLY A 51 -4.48 -5.65 -17.21
N GLU A 52 -4.55 -6.01 -15.92
CA GLU A 52 -5.80 -5.98 -15.16
C GLU A 52 -6.25 -4.55 -14.83
N ASN A 53 -7.56 -4.33 -14.84
CA ASN A 53 -8.17 -3.07 -14.39
C ASN A 53 -8.43 -3.08 -12.87
N LYS A 54 -8.89 -1.92 -12.35
CA LYS A 54 -9.17 -1.74 -10.91
C LYS A 54 -10.17 -2.74 -10.35
N LEU A 55 -11.21 -3.10 -11.11
CA LEU A 55 -12.22 -4.08 -10.67
C LEU A 55 -11.62 -5.48 -10.52
N GLN A 56 -10.77 -5.88 -11.45
CA GLN A 56 -10.05 -7.17 -11.39
C GLN A 56 -9.06 -7.19 -10.21
N LEU A 57 -8.32 -6.10 -9.99
CA LEU A 57 -7.43 -5.96 -8.84
C LEU A 57 -8.20 -6.05 -7.52
N GLN A 58 -9.32 -5.35 -7.38
CA GLN A 58 -10.15 -5.39 -6.17
C GLN A 58 -10.64 -6.81 -5.86
N ARG A 59 -11.04 -7.58 -6.89
CA ARG A 59 -11.41 -9.00 -6.74
C ARG A 59 -10.23 -9.84 -6.24
N ARG A 60 -9.01 -9.61 -6.75
CA ARG A 60 -7.82 -10.32 -6.28
C ARG A 60 -7.45 -9.98 -4.85
N ILE A 61 -7.61 -8.73 -4.43
CA ILE A 61 -7.38 -8.30 -3.05
C ILE A 61 -8.39 -8.95 -2.11
N ARG A 62 -9.68 -8.98 -2.47
CA ARG A 62 -10.70 -9.71 -1.71
C ARG A 62 -10.36 -11.21 -1.58
N ASN A 63 -10.01 -11.85 -2.69
CA ASN A 63 -9.60 -13.26 -2.68
C ASN A 63 -8.33 -13.49 -1.84
N PHE A 64 -7.41 -12.53 -1.81
CA PHE A 64 -6.23 -12.57 -0.95
C PHE A 64 -6.63 -12.52 0.53
N GLU A 65 -7.55 -11.63 0.91
CA GLU A 65 -8.05 -11.57 2.29
C GLU A 65 -8.73 -12.88 2.71
N GLU A 66 -9.63 -13.40 1.89
CA GLU A 66 -10.33 -14.66 2.15
C GLU A 66 -9.36 -15.83 2.34
N LYS A 67 -8.37 -15.97 1.44
CA LYS A 67 -7.37 -17.05 1.52
C LYS A 67 -6.48 -16.98 2.75
N ASN A 68 -6.26 -15.79 3.28
CA ASN A 68 -5.42 -15.57 4.46
C ASN A 68 -6.24 -15.38 5.74
N ASN A 69 -7.57 -15.62 5.70
CA ASN A 69 -8.49 -15.40 6.82
C ASN A 69 -8.40 -13.99 7.41
N LEU A 70 -8.19 -12.98 6.56
CA LEU A 70 -8.15 -11.58 6.97
C LEU A 70 -9.59 -11.03 7.07
N PRO A 71 -9.86 -10.11 7.99
CA PRO A 71 -11.22 -9.65 8.34
C PRO A 71 -11.81 -8.64 7.33
N GLY A 72 -11.31 -8.58 6.10
CA GLY A 72 -11.87 -7.73 5.04
C GLY A 72 -11.49 -6.25 5.12
N PHE A 73 -10.51 -5.86 5.95
CA PHE A 73 -10.11 -4.47 6.12
C PHE A 73 -9.61 -3.81 4.82
N LEU A 74 -8.97 -4.57 3.94
CA LEU A 74 -8.41 -4.06 2.69
C LEU A 74 -9.50 -3.87 1.64
N SER A 75 -10.41 -4.83 1.51
CA SER A 75 -11.52 -4.76 0.55
C SER A 75 -12.67 -3.86 0.99
N ALA A 76 -12.68 -3.41 2.25
CA ALA A 76 -13.60 -2.40 2.77
C ALA A 76 -13.25 -0.97 2.32
N ALA A 77 -11.97 -0.68 2.05
CA ALA A 77 -11.54 0.59 1.48
C ALA A 77 -11.85 0.67 -0.02
N SER A 78 -12.00 1.87 -0.57
CA SER A 78 -12.04 2.01 -2.03
C SER A 78 -10.68 1.60 -2.61
N ILE A 79 -10.69 1.05 -3.83
CA ILE A 79 -9.44 0.59 -4.47
C ILE A 79 -8.47 1.74 -4.72
N ASP A 80 -8.98 2.95 -4.94
CA ASP A 80 -8.18 4.14 -5.17
C ASP A 80 -7.47 4.58 -3.87
N GLU A 81 -8.21 4.68 -2.76
CA GLU A 81 -7.62 4.96 -1.44
C GLU A 81 -6.58 3.90 -1.06
N LEU A 82 -6.88 2.62 -1.29
CA LEU A 82 -5.94 1.54 -0.98
C LEU A 82 -4.66 1.64 -1.82
N LEU A 83 -4.76 2.01 -3.11
CA LEU A 83 -3.59 2.16 -3.97
C LEU A 83 -2.73 3.36 -3.56
N GLU A 84 -3.34 4.50 -3.22
CA GLU A 84 -2.63 5.69 -2.70
C GLU A 84 -1.88 5.35 -1.41
N GLU A 85 -2.51 4.62 -0.49
CA GLU A 85 -1.89 4.24 0.77
C GLU A 85 -0.79 3.20 0.61
N LEU A 86 -0.98 2.24 -0.30
CA LEU A 86 0.09 1.33 -0.66
C LEU A 86 1.23 2.10 -1.34
N GLU A 87 0.98 3.14 -2.12
CA GLU A 87 2.06 3.98 -2.61
C GLU A 87 2.82 4.66 -1.46
N ASP A 88 2.11 5.23 -0.47
CA ASP A 88 2.73 5.88 0.68
C ASP A 88 3.50 4.90 1.59
N ALA A 89 2.92 3.72 1.86
CA ALA A 89 3.49 2.71 2.75
C ALA A 89 4.91 2.28 2.36
N GLN A 90 5.31 2.45 1.09
CA GLN A 90 6.62 2.02 0.59
C GLN A 90 7.76 2.84 1.19
N TYR A 91 7.46 4.06 1.64
CA TYR A 91 8.43 4.97 2.25
C TYR A 91 8.64 4.70 3.74
N PHE A 92 7.67 4.06 4.39
CA PHE A 92 7.62 3.89 5.85
C PHE A 92 7.97 2.47 6.29
N TYR A 93 7.63 1.48 5.47
CA TYR A 93 7.89 0.09 5.77
C TYR A 93 8.99 -0.47 4.84
N PRO A 94 9.88 -1.35 5.33
CA PRO A 94 10.92 -1.98 4.53
C PRO A 94 10.34 -3.09 3.63
N ILE A 95 9.48 -2.69 2.69
CA ILE A 95 8.74 -3.58 1.79
C ILE A 95 9.57 -3.88 0.53
N ARG A 96 10.31 -2.88 0.00
CA ARG A 96 11.20 -2.99 -1.19
C ARG A 96 12.35 -1.96 -1.18
N ARG A 97 13.33 -2.11 -2.08
CA ARG A 97 14.29 -1.03 -2.41
C ARG A 97 13.51 0.17 -2.97
N ARG A 98 13.82 1.38 -2.49
CA ARG A 98 13.13 2.67 -2.77
C ARG A 98 13.03 3.08 -4.25
N GLU A 99 13.53 2.27 -5.18
CA GLU A 99 13.77 2.63 -6.58
C GLU A 99 12.65 2.21 -7.54
N VAL A 100 11.63 1.48 -7.08
CA VAL A 100 10.56 0.97 -7.95
C VAL A 100 9.34 1.90 -7.92
N ASN A 101 8.99 2.49 -9.06
CA ASN A 101 7.77 3.28 -9.21
C ASN A 101 6.51 2.43 -8.93
N PHE A 102 5.58 2.95 -8.13
CA PHE A 102 4.34 2.24 -7.81
C PHE A 102 3.39 2.19 -9.03
N PRO A 103 2.69 1.07 -9.30
CA PRO A 103 1.90 0.93 -10.52
C PRO A 103 0.64 1.80 -10.52
N THR A 104 0.44 2.58 -11.58
CA THR A 104 -0.78 3.36 -11.79
C THR A 104 -1.82 2.57 -12.58
N PHE A 105 -3.06 2.55 -12.11
CA PHE A 105 -4.20 1.93 -12.81
C PHE A 105 -5.11 3.02 -13.39
N HIS A 106 -5.49 2.86 -14.66
CA HIS A 106 -6.45 3.73 -15.35
C HIS A 106 -7.84 3.09 -15.29
#